data_AF-A0A1B8NVA4-F1
#
_entry.id   AF-A0A1B8NVA4-F1
#
_cell.length_a   1.000
_cell.length_b   1.000
_cell.length_c   1.000
_cell.angle_alpha   90.00
_cell.angle_beta   90.00
_cell.angle_gamma   90.00
#
_symmetry.space_group_name_H-M   'P 1'
#
loop_
_entity.id
_entity.type
_entity.pdbx_description
1 polymer ?
#
loop_
_entity_poly.entity_id
_entity_poly.type
_entity_poly.pdbx_seq_one_letter_code
_entity_poly.pdbx_strand_id
1 'polypeptide(L)'
;MCCGSGAMLAELIKAVKARYGYDDIDRLGSVATGFDIDPLAVAFAKTTWVMALADEISSAAGPVTIPVYHADSLFTFTPVSPSLPMLGDSDTINITLDGETVELPSDLVQPEYRELFDRLIDWAYDEAQRYGGMPPTSDDARATLDTASVASHVILSAELREATAEALLALALRMKELADAGRNGIWAFILRNTYRPGLLAGQFNGLISNPPWLAMSALADNPYREMLSRRAALYGIQPSGQSFLHLELGTTHLLHAVDRYLKPGATVACLVPGTILNGTHHEQFRQRGYVNCDRPVSFSVTDVWQVKSGTFKYPGAAIIGKKEDLPLVEENSIIAGAVAREDEVQSFDFYVRNIGEARTAWILESGGMPASASGGEEVSRQGADIMPRSAVCIEILNDNGQEYRVDTPQPGSDWSFTVKQAKELKGERCPGYVAPQFIHRIAQSENLLPFVFGPHRAPVSIPACRDADGVWQIYESVDIRRMGFTRTARRFTEIDNKLAKIGNRTLAYRIDFRRKLSIQNFGDEGFIVLSGRGASISARLVCRSQRRLS
;
A
#
# COMPACT_ATOMS: atom_id res chain seq x y z
N MET A 1 6.05 14.38 -2.41
CA MET A 1 5.54 13.21 -3.18
C MET A 1 4.04 13.09 -2.95
N CYS A 2 3.31 12.35 -3.80
CA CYS A 2 1.86 12.14 -3.69
C CYS A 2 1.14 13.47 -3.46
N CYS A 3 1.32 14.43 -4.37
CA CYS A 3 0.83 15.79 -4.17
C CYS A 3 -0.70 15.88 -4.20
N GLY A 4 -1.40 14.88 -4.73
CA GLY A 4 -2.86 14.81 -4.69
C GLY A 4 -3.49 16.06 -5.33
N SER A 5 -4.44 16.70 -4.65
CA SER A 5 -5.07 17.94 -5.14
C SER A 5 -4.17 19.18 -5.07
N GLY A 6 -2.98 19.09 -4.47
CA GLY A 6 -2.09 20.24 -4.22
C GLY A 6 -2.45 21.08 -3.00
N ALA A 7 -3.40 20.67 -2.15
CA ALA A 7 -3.78 21.46 -0.97
C ALA A 7 -2.58 21.71 -0.03
N MET A 8 -1.80 20.68 0.29
CA MET A 8 -0.57 20.83 1.12
C MET A 8 0.46 21.76 0.46
N LEU A 9 0.57 21.72 -0.87
CA LEU A 9 1.47 22.58 -1.63
C LEU A 9 1.05 24.05 -1.52
N ALA A 10 -0.23 24.35 -1.67
CA ALA A 10 -0.75 25.70 -1.52
C ALA A 10 -0.59 26.24 -0.10
N GLU A 11 -0.89 25.45 0.92
CA GLU A 11 -0.72 25.88 2.32
C GLU A 11 0.75 26.10 2.69
N LEU A 12 1.67 25.27 2.17
CA LEU A 12 3.10 25.48 2.33
C LEU A 12 3.55 26.80 1.70
N ILE A 13 3.12 27.08 0.47
CA ILE A 13 3.44 28.33 -0.22
C ILE A 13 2.91 29.54 0.57
N LYS A 14 1.65 29.50 1.02
CA LYS A 14 1.05 30.56 1.86
C LYS A 14 1.83 30.77 3.15
N ALA A 15 2.21 29.69 3.84
CA ALA A 15 2.99 29.76 5.07
C ALA A 15 4.37 30.38 4.83
N VAL A 16 5.04 30.04 3.73
CA VAL A 16 6.34 30.61 3.34
C VAL A 16 6.20 32.09 2.98
N LYS A 17 5.18 32.47 2.19
CA LYS A 17 4.86 33.88 1.89
C LYS A 17 4.70 34.69 3.18
N ALA A 18 3.87 34.19 4.11
CA ALA A 18 3.60 34.88 5.38
C ALA A 18 4.85 34.97 6.27
N ARG A 19 5.69 33.93 6.30
CA ARG A 19 6.87 33.86 7.17
C ARG A 19 8.06 34.67 6.66
N TYR A 20 8.31 34.64 5.36
CA TYR A 20 9.51 35.21 4.74
C TYR A 20 9.26 36.45 3.89
N GLY A 21 8.00 36.81 3.65
CA GLY A 21 7.62 37.98 2.86
C GLY A 21 8.00 37.88 1.39
N TYR A 22 8.07 36.66 0.84
CA TYR A 22 8.34 36.46 -0.58
C TYR A 22 7.14 36.88 -1.43
N ASP A 23 7.41 37.68 -2.46
CA ASP A 23 6.44 38.24 -3.41
C ASP A 23 6.85 38.02 -4.87
N ASP A 24 8.01 37.42 -5.13
CA ASP A 24 8.52 37.11 -6.46
C ASP A 24 8.31 35.63 -6.83
N ILE A 25 7.97 35.40 -8.11
CA ILE A 25 7.68 34.06 -8.63
C ILE A 25 8.90 33.15 -8.66
N ASP A 26 10.11 33.71 -8.77
CA ASP A 26 11.34 32.93 -8.87
C ASP A 26 11.62 32.20 -7.54
N ARG A 27 11.52 32.92 -6.42
CA ARG A 27 11.61 32.31 -5.09
C ARG A 27 10.43 31.40 -4.83
N LEU A 28 9.20 31.86 -5.07
CA LEU A 28 7.99 31.11 -4.75
C LEU A 28 7.86 29.82 -5.58
N GLY A 29 8.36 29.82 -6.81
CA GLY A 29 8.42 28.63 -7.67
C GLY A 29 9.44 27.58 -7.25
N SER A 30 10.40 27.95 -6.38
CA SER A 30 11.39 27.02 -5.82
C SER A 30 11.01 26.46 -4.45
N VAL A 31 9.92 26.95 -3.83
CA VAL A 31 9.53 26.59 -2.45
C VAL A 31 9.26 25.10 -2.29
N ALA A 32 8.60 24.49 -3.27
CA ALA A 32 8.16 23.11 -3.17
C ALA A 32 8.02 22.47 -4.54
N THR A 33 8.35 21.18 -4.60
CA THR A 33 8.14 20.34 -5.78
C THR A 33 7.15 19.21 -5.49
N GLY A 34 6.20 19.02 -6.39
CA GLY A 34 5.20 17.96 -6.34
C GLY A 34 5.50 16.83 -7.32
N PHE A 35 5.20 15.60 -6.90
CA PHE A 35 5.21 14.41 -7.76
C PHE A 35 3.93 13.64 -7.52
N ASP A 36 3.30 13.15 -8.58
CA ASP A 36 2.22 12.17 -8.49
C ASP A 36 2.23 11.24 -9.70
N ILE A 37 1.76 10.01 -9.48
CA ILE A 37 1.58 9.01 -10.54
C ILE A 37 0.21 9.14 -11.21
N ASP A 38 -0.76 9.76 -10.54
CA ASP A 38 -2.07 10.03 -11.13
C ASP A 38 -2.02 11.35 -11.93
N PRO A 39 -2.18 11.31 -13.27
CA PRO A 39 -2.16 12.52 -14.09
C PRO A 39 -3.28 13.50 -13.71
N LEU A 40 -4.40 13.03 -13.15
CA LEU A 40 -5.47 13.90 -12.67
C LEU A 40 -5.06 14.64 -11.39
N ALA A 41 -4.39 13.95 -10.46
CA ALA A 41 -3.81 14.59 -9.28
C ALA A 41 -2.78 15.66 -9.68
N VAL A 42 -1.90 15.36 -10.64
CA VAL A 42 -0.95 16.34 -11.19
C VAL A 42 -1.67 17.56 -11.75
N ALA A 43 -2.71 17.38 -12.55
CA ALA A 43 -3.49 18.49 -13.11
C ALA A 43 -4.13 19.36 -12.01
N PHE A 44 -4.72 18.75 -10.98
CA PHE A 44 -5.26 19.48 -9.84
C PHE A 44 -4.18 20.22 -9.06
N ALA A 45 -3.07 19.56 -8.73
CA ALA A 45 -1.97 20.20 -8.01
C ALA A 45 -1.36 21.37 -8.78
N LYS A 46 -1.22 21.26 -10.11
CA LYS A 46 -0.82 22.38 -10.98
C LYS A 46 -1.82 23.53 -10.92
N THR A 47 -3.11 23.22 -10.99
CA THR A 47 -4.18 24.23 -10.92
C THR A 47 -4.15 24.96 -9.57
N THR A 48 -4.08 24.22 -8.47
CA THR A 48 -4.00 24.78 -7.11
C THR A 48 -2.74 25.64 -6.93
N TRP A 49 -1.60 25.21 -7.47
CA TRP A 49 -0.37 26.00 -7.46
C TRP A 49 -0.52 27.32 -8.21
N VAL A 50 -1.11 27.29 -9.42
CA VAL A 50 -1.38 28.50 -10.22
C VAL A 50 -2.34 29.44 -9.47
N MET A 51 -3.39 28.91 -8.86
CA MET A 51 -4.33 29.71 -8.07
C MET A 51 -3.67 30.34 -6.84
N ALA A 52 -2.74 29.64 -6.19
CA ALA A 52 -2.05 30.14 -5.01
C ALA A 52 -1.04 31.27 -5.32
N LEU A 53 -0.60 31.38 -6.57
CA LEU A 53 0.44 32.30 -7.05
C LEU A 53 -0.04 33.16 -8.23
N ALA A 54 -1.34 33.37 -8.37
CA ALA A 54 -1.92 34.00 -9.56
C ALA A 54 -1.38 35.43 -9.80
N ASP A 55 -1.20 36.20 -8.73
CA ASP A 55 -0.71 37.58 -8.79
C ASP A 55 0.78 37.61 -9.19
N GLU A 56 1.59 36.70 -8.64
CA GLU A 56 3.02 36.61 -8.94
C GLU A 56 3.29 36.06 -10.34
N ILE A 57 2.48 35.12 -10.81
CA ILE A 57 2.53 34.63 -12.19
C ILE A 57 2.21 35.76 -13.16
N SER A 58 1.19 36.58 -12.86
CA SER A 58 0.79 37.71 -13.71
C SER A 58 1.86 38.80 -13.77
N SER A 59 2.69 38.90 -12.73
CA SER A 59 3.77 39.87 -12.61
C SER A 59 5.13 39.34 -13.10
N ALA A 60 5.19 38.08 -13.54
CA ALA A 60 6.42 37.43 -13.96
C ALA A 60 6.96 38.05 -15.27
N ALA A 61 8.27 38.32 -15.31
CA ALA A 61 8.93 38.87 -16.49
C ALA A 61 9.17 37.82 -17.60
N GLY A 62 8.99 36.53 -17.29
CA GLY A 62 9.30 35.42 -18.19
C GLY A 62 8.44 34.18 -17.96
N PRO A 63 8.69 33.09 -18.71
CA PRO A 63 7.95 31.85 -18.60
C PRO A 63 8.02 31.24 -17.19
N VAL A 64 6.87 30.88 -16.62
CA VAL A 64 6.79 30.26 -15.31
C VAL A 64 6.65 28.75 -15.46
N THR A 65 7.59 27.99 -14.87
CA THR A 65 7.51 26.53 -14.81
C THR A 65 6.84 26.08 -13.51
N ILE A 66 5.76 25.31 -13.62
CA ILE A 66 5.07 24.76 -12.46
C ILE A 66 5.85 23.53 -11.94
N PRO A 67 6.35 23.52 -10.69
CA PRO A 67 7.21 22.45 -10.16
C PRO A 67 6.38 21.24 -9.71
N VAL A 68 5.46 20.76 -10.56
CA VAL A 68 4.61 19.60 -10.30
C VAL A 68 4.71 18.64 -11.48
N TYR A 69 5.16 17.42 -11.23
CA TYR A 69 5.53 16.47 -12.28
C TYR A 69 4.71 15.18 -12.21
N HIS A 70 4.40 14.63 -13.38
CA HIS A 70 3.75 13.34 -13.52
C HIS A 70 4.80 12.23 -13.51
N ALA A 71 5.07 11.69 -12.32
CA ALA A 71 6.15 10.75 -12.10
C ALA A 71 5.79 9.76 -10.99
N ASP A 72 6.15 8.50 -11.19
CA ASP A 72 6.09 7.49 -10.14
C ASP A 72 7.22 7.73 -9.12
N SER A 73 6.85 8.22 -7.94
CA SER A 73 7.80 8.60 -6.89
C SER A 73 8.40 7.41 -6.13
N LEU A 74 7.93 6.18 -6.35
CA LEU A 74 8.38 4.99 -5.62
C LEU A 74 9.11 3.97 -6.50
N PHE A 75 8.66 3.80 -7.73
CA PHE A 75 9.20 2.76 -8.61
C PHE A 75 9.66 3.24 -9.96
N THR A 76 9.34 4.48 -10.35
CA THR A 76 9.71 5.01 -11.67
C THR A 76 9.42 4.00 -12.80
N PHE A 77 8.33 3.24 -12.68
CA PHE A 77 7.81 2.47 -13.80
C PHE A 77 7.06 3.46 -14.68
N THR A 78 7.53 3.59 -15.91
CA THR A 78 6.89 4.45 -16.89
C THR A 78 6.69 3.66 -18.18
N PRO A 79 5.81 4.12 -19.09
CA PRO A 79 5.67 3.51 -20.40
C PRO A 79 6.99 3.42 -21.17
N VAL A 80 7.97 4.23 -20.76
CA VAL A 80 9.31 4.32 -21.36
C VAL A 80 10.41 3.65 -20.55
N SER A 81 10.19 3.19 -19.33
CA SER A 81 11.25 2.49 -18.61
C SER A 81 10.68 1.60 -17.52
N PRO A 82 10.99 0.30 -17.51
CA PRO A 82 10.50 -0.62 -16.49
C PRO A 82 11.21 -0.47 -15.13
N SER A 83 12.26 0.35 -14.99
CA SER A 83 12.84 0.71 -13.69
C SER A 83 13.99 1.70 -13.86
N LEU A 84 14.03 2.79 -13.09
CA LEU A 84 15.33 3.41 -12.79
C LEU A 84 16.07 2.53 -11.76
N PRO A 85 17.34 2.19 -12.02
CA PRO A 85 18.22 1.62 -11.01
C PRO A 85 18.26 2.52 -9.77
N MET A 86 18.42 1.96 -8.57
CA MET A 86 18.82 2.82 -7.45
C MET A 86 20.23 3.35 -7.70
N LEU A 87 20.58 4.48 -7.07
CA LEU A 87 21.95 5.00 -7.16
C LEU A 87 22.94 3.88 -6.79
N GLY A 88 23.79 3.49 -7.73
CA GLY A 88 24.80 2.44 -7.59
C GLY A 88 24.43 1.04 -8.12
N ASP A 89 23.22 0.82 -8.65
CA ASP A 89 22.78 -0.51 -9.12
C ASP A 89 23.09 -0.79 -10.61
N SER A 90 23.31 0.23 -11.44
CA SER A 90 23.60 0.07 -12.88
C SER A 90 24.16 1.35 -13.51
N ASP A 91 25.01 1.19 -14.53
CA ASP A 91 25.67 2.27 -15.27
C ASP A 91 24.77 2.88 -16.38
N THR A 92 23.66 2.23 -16.74
CA THR A 92 22.75 2.67 -17.81
C THR A 92 21.27 2.62 -17.43
N ILE A 93 20.46 3.46 -18.10
CA ILE A 93 19.01 3.57 -17.97
C ILE A 93 18.39 3.29 -19.34
N ASN A 94 17.54 2.27 -19.40
CA ASN A 94 16.85 1.88 -20.62
C ASN A 94 15.58 2.71 -20.83
N ILE A 95 15.48 3.37 -21.98
CA ILE A 95 14.34 4.18 -22.43
C ILE A 95 13.65 3.52 -23.62
N THR A 96 12.53 2.85 -23.39
CA THR A 96 11.66 2.28 -24.41
C THR A 96 10.74 3.34 -25.04
N LEU A 97 11.06 3.81 -26.24
CA LEU A 97 10.21 4.68 -27.05
C LEU A 97 9.53 3.86 -28.14
N ASP A 98 8.24 3.58 -27.93
CA ASP A 98 7.41 2.79 -28.85
C ASP A 98 8.01 1.42 -29.19
N GLY A 99 8.38 0.65 -28.17
CA GLY A 99 8.91 -0.72 -28.31
C GLY A 99 10.40 -0.83 -28.62
N GLU A 100 11.08 0.27 -28.95
CA GLU A 100 12.53 0.31 -29.13
C GLU A 100 13.22 0.99 -27.97
N THR A 101 14.38 0.47 -27.55
CA THR A 101 15.08 0.93 -26.36
C THR A 101 16.31 1.75 -26.72
N VAL A 102 16.43 2.93 -26.11
CA VAL A 102 17.61 3.80 -26.10
C VAL A 102 18.25 3.71 -24.72
N GLU A 103 19.56 3.53 -24.64
CA GLU A 103 20.29 3.50 -23.37
C GLU A 103 20.85 4.90 -23.05
N LEU A 104 20.53 5.42 -21.87
CA LEU A 104 21.16 6.64 -21.34
C LEU A 104 22.15 6.29 -20.22
N PRO A 105 23.28 7.01 -20.06
CA PRO A 105 24.13 6.89 -18.88
C PRO A 105 23.34 7.22 -17.61
N SER A 106 23.39 6.35 -16.60
CA SER A 106 22.66 6.57 -15.34
C SER A 106 23.16 7.80 -14.57
N ASP A 107 24.44 8.11 -14.72
CA ASP A 107 25.08 9.29 -14.16
C ASP A 107 24.49 10.60 -14.67
N LEU A 108 23.89 10.65 -15.86
CA LEU A 108 23.24 11.84 -16.38
C LEU A 108 21.97 12.21 -15.59
N VAL A 109 21.38 11.25 -14.86
CA VAL A 109 20.17 11.45 -14.05
C VAL A 109 20.57 11.78 -12.61
N GLN A 110 21.40 12.80 -12.46
CA GLN A 110 21.84 13.33 -11.18
C GLN A 110 21.41 14.80 -11.00
N PRO A 111 21.17 15.23 -9.73
CA PRO A 111 20.97 16.61 -9.30
C PRO A 111 21.72 17.70 -10.07
N GLU A 112 23.03 17.50 -10.23
CA GLU A 112 23.96 18.43 -10.84
C GLU A 112 23.79 18.58 -12.36
N TYR A 113 23.18 17.60 -13.02
CA TYR A 113 22.97 17.61 -14.47
C TYR A 113 21.54 17.96 -14.89
N ARG A 114 20.69 18.43 -13.96
CA ARG A 114 19.27 18.73 -14.24
C ARG A 114 19.06 19.66 -15.43
N GLU A 115 19.80 20.77 -15.48
CA GLU A 115 19.67 21.74 -16.58
C GLU A 115 20.26 21.20 -17.89
N LEU A 116 21.39 20.48 -17.81
CA LEU A 116 21.99 19.82 -18.95
C LEU A 116 20.99 18.82 -19.56
N PHE A 117 20.41 17.94 -18.74
CA PHE A 117 19.43 16.95 -19.15
C PHE A 117 18.25 17.59 -19.89
N ASP A 118 17.64 18.66 -19.34
CA ASP A 118 16.53 19.35 -20.00
C ASP A 118 16.92 19.89 -21.38
N ARG A 119 18.09 20.53 -21.50
CA ARG A 119 18.58 21.05 -22.78
C ARG A 119 18.82 19.95 -23.81
N LEU A 120 19.33 18.80 -23.38
CA LEU A 120 19.58 17.65 -24.25
C LEU A 120 18.27 17.06 -24.79
N ILE A 121 17.25 16.91 -23.94
CA ILE A 121 15.92 16.44 -24.35
C ILE A 121 15.25 17.44 -25.29
N ASP A 122 15.32 18.75 -24.99
CA ASP A 122 14.74 19.79 -25.83
C ASP A 122 15.41 19.81 -27.22
N TRP A 123 16.74 19.67 -27.30
CA TRP A 123 17.43 19.55 -28.58
C TRP A 123 16.99 18.32 -29.38
N ALA A 124 16.93 17.15 -28.74
CA ALA A 124 16.51 15.91 -29.41
C ALA A 124 15.08 16.03 -29.97
N TYR A 125 14.20 16.72 -29.25
CA TYR A 125 12.84 17.00 -29.68
C TYR A 125 12.77 18.00 -30.84
N ASP A 126 13.47 19.13 -30.74
CA ASP A 126 13.47 20.16 -31.77
C ASP A 126 14.09 19.66 -33.08
N GLU A 127 15.17 18.88 -32.99
CA GLU A 127 15.80 18.25 -34.15
C GLU A 127 14.85 17.27 -34.85
N ALA A 128 14.08 16.51 -34.08
CA ALA A 128 13.08 15.59 -34.61
C ALA A 128 11.93 16.30 -35.36
N GLN A 129 11.60 17.54 -35.01
CA GLN A 129 10.52 18.30 -35.66
C GLN A 129 10.94 18.94 -37.01
N ARG A 130 12.22 18.90 -37.37
CA ARG A 130 12.71 19.46 -38.64
C ARG A 130 12.32 18.57 -39.83
N TYR A 131 11.20 18.92 -40.46
CA TYR A 131 10.71 18.28 -41.69
C TYR A 131 11.73 18.37 -42.83
N GLY A 132 12.06 17.22 -43.43
CA GLY A 132 12.98 17.14 -44.59
C GLY A 132 14.45 17.45 -44.27
N GLY A 133 14.81 17.70 -43.01
CA GLY A 133 16.20 17.86 -42.58
C GLY A 133 16.94 16.52 -42.60
N MET A 134 18.25 16.57 -42.90
CA MET A 134 19.14 15.41 -42.75
C MET A 134 19.09 14.91 -41.29
N PRO A 135 19.17 13.59 -41.05
CA PRO A 135 19.27 13.07 -39.69
C PRO A 135 20.49 13.66 -38.96
N PRO A 136 20.39 13.91 -37.64
CA PRO A 136 21.52 14.37 -36.85
C PRO A 136 22.68 13.38 -36.92
N THR A 137 23.90 13.89 -36.84
CA THR A 137 25.14 13.10 -36.85
C THR A 137 25.79 13.04 -35.47
N SER A 138 26.78 12.16 -35.32
CA SER A 138 27.58 12.10 -34.08
C SER A 138 28.27 13.44 -33.76
N ASP A 139 28.67 14.19 -34.78
CA ASP A 139 29.34 15.49 -34.59
C ASP A 139 28.33 16.54 -34.11
N ASP A 140 27.09 16.52 -34.62
CA ASP A 140 26.02 17.40 -34.14
C ASP A 140 25.68 17.14 -32.67
N ALA A 141 25.60 15.86 -32.27
CA ALA A 141 25.35 15.47 -30.89
C ALA A 141 26.49 15.92 -29.96
N ARG A 142 27.75 15.71 -30.35
CA ARG A 142 28.92 16.15 -29.57
C ARG A 142 28.97 17.68 -29.43
N ALA A 143 28.79 18.42 -30.53
CA ALA A 143 28.81 19.88 -30.51
C ALA A 143 27.68 20.47 -29.64
N THR A 144 26.50 19.84 -29.68
CA THR A 144 25.36 20.21 -28.84
C THR A 144 25.65 19.93 -27.36
N LEU A 145 26.16 18.73 -27.05
CA LEU A 145 26.51 18.35 -25.68
C LEU A 145 27.53 19.33 -25.08
N ASP A 146 28.54 19.74 -25.85
CA ASP A 146 29.55 20.71 -25.42
C ASP A 146 28.94 22.06 -25.10
N THR A 147 28.12 22.56 -26.01
CA THR A 147 27.44 23.85 -25.86
C THR A 147 26.51 23.83 -24.65
N ALA A 148 25.74 22.74 -24.47
CA ALA A 148 24.83 22.58 -23.36
C ALA A 148 25.56 22.40 -22.02
N SER A 149 26.71 21.71 -22.00
CA SER A 149 27.55 21.53 -20.82
C SER A 149 28.11 22.86 -20.34
N VAL A 150 28.63 23.69 -21.26
CA VAL A 150 29.11 25.05 -20.95
C VAL A 150 27.97 25.93 -20.44
N ALA A 151 26.82 25.92 -21.12
CA ALA A 151 25.65 26.72 -20.75
C ALA A 151 25.02 26.32 -19.40
N SER A 152 25.26 25.09 -18.96
CA SER A 152 24.75 24.56 -17.68
C SER A 152 25.83 24.53 -16.60
N HIS A 153 27.03 25.06 -16.87
CA HIS A 153 28.18 25.04 -15.98
C HIS A 153 28.58 23.62 -15.49
N VAL A 154 28.44 22.63 -16.36
CA VAL A 154 28.75 21.22 -16.10
C VAL A 154 30.07 20.82 -16.77
N ILE A 155 30.91 20.09 -16.04
CA ILE A 155 32.12 19.46 -16.58
C ILE A 155 31.91 17.95 -16.56
N LEU A 156 31.88 17.33 -17.73
CA LEU A 156 31.74 15.88 -17.87
C LEU A 156 33.12 15.22 -17.94
N SER A 157 33.24 14.01 -17.39
CA SER A 157 34.39 13.15 -17.66
C SER A 157 34.42 12.76 -19.15
N ALA A 158 35.59 12.40 -19.69
CA ALA A 158 35.70 12.01 -21.09
C ALA A 158 34.80 10.81 -21.42
N GLU A 159 34.72 9.85 -20.49
CA GLU A 159 33.89 8.65 -20.60
C GLU A 159 32.39 8.99 -20.61
N LEU A 160 31.93 9.79 -19.64
CA LEU A 160 30.52 10.19 -19.55
C LEU A 160 30.12 11.07 -20.74
N ARG A 161 31.02 11.94 -21.20
CA ARG A 161 30.80 12.78 -22.37
C ARG A 161 30.55 11.96 -23.63
N GLU A 162 31.39 10.97 -23.93
CA GLU A 162 31.19 10.13 -25.12
C GLU A 162 29.93 9.28 -25.00
N ALA A 163 29.70 8.65 -23.85
CA ALA A 163 28.48 7.87 -23.62
C ALA A 163 27.21 8.73 -23.74
N THR A 164 27.24 9.98 -23.24
CA THR A 164 26.13 10.92 -23.36
C THR A 164 25.91 11.36 -24.81
N ALA A 165 26.96 11.58 -25.58
CA ALA A 165 26.85 11.97 -26.98
C ALA A 165 26.25 10.85 -27.85
N GLU A 166 26.68 9.60 -27.63
CA GLU A 166 26.11 8.41 -28.30
C GLU A 166 24.62 8.25 -27.96
N ALA A 167 24.29 8.35 -26.68
CA ALA A 167 22.92 8.26 -26.18
C ALA A 167 22.02 9.39 -26.72
N LEU A 168 22.55 10.62 -26.79
CA LEU A 168 21.85 11.79 -27.34
C LEU A 168 21.55 11.62 -28.83
N LEU A 169 22.51 11.13 -29.61
CA LEU A 169 22.31 10.82 -31.03
C LEU A 169 21.22 9.76 -31.21
N ALA A 170 21.32 8.64 -30.48
CA ALA A 170 20.34 7.57 -30.54
C ALA A 170 18.93 8.08 -30.19
N LEU A 171 18.82 8.91 -29.16
CA LEU A 171 17.55 9.52 -28.76
C LEU A 171 16.97 10.43 -29.85
N ALA A 172 17.79 11.32 -30.43
CA ALA A 172 17.35 12.24 -31.47
C ALA A 172 16.93 11.52 -32.76
N LEU A 173 17.68 10.49 -33.18
CA LEU A 173 17.30 9.64 -34.30
C LEU A 173 15.96 8.96 -34.04
N ARG A 174 15.77 8.39 -32.84
CA ARG A 174 14.53 7.71 -32.49
C ARG A 174 13.33 8.68 -32.44
N MET A 175 13.50 9.86 -31.86
CA MET A 175 12.46 10.89 -31.86
C MET A 175 12.12 11.36 -33.28
N LYS A 176 13.11 11.45 -34.18
CA LYS A 176 12.89 11.81 -35.59
C LYS A 176 12.06 10.76 -36.32
N GLU A 177 12.36 9.47 -36.16
CA GLU A 177 11.54 8.38 -36.71
C GLU A 177 10.08 8.46 -36.22
N LEU A 178 9.90 8.73 -34.93
CA LEU A 178 8.58 8.92 -34.33
C LEU A 178 7.90 10.18 -34.88
N ALA A 179 8.63 11.23 -35.21
CA ALA A 179 8.09 12.47 -35.74
C ALA A 179 7.63 12.29 -37.19
N ASP A 180 8.46 11.65 -38.02
CA ASP A 180 8.14 11.29 -39.40
C ASP A 180 6.92 10.36 -39.48
N ALA A 181 6.71 9.51 -38.45
CA ALA A 181 5.52 8.68 -38.30
C ALA A 181 4.28 9.41 -37.72
N GLY A 182 4.38 10.69 -37.37
CA GLY A 182 3.29 11.47 -36.76
C GLY A 182 3.01 11.13 -35.29
N ARG A 183 3.99 10.55 -34.59
CA ARG A 183 3.86 9.95 -33.25
C ARG A 183 4.77 10.60 -32.20
N ASN A 184 5.44 11.73 -32.50
CA ASN A 184 6.40 12.38 -31.59
C ASN A 184 5.80 13.44 -30.63
N GLY A 185 4.48 13.56 -30.52
CA GLY A 185 3.87 14.70 -29.79
C GLY A 185 4.04 14.72 -28.26
N ILE A 186 4.47 13.61 -27.64
CA ILE A 186 4.44 13.46 -26.17
C ILE A 186 5.75 12.98 -25.53
N TRP A 187 6.75 12.55 -26.32
CA TRP A 187 7.93 11.86 -25.76
C TRP A 187 8.82 12.77 -24.94
N ALA A 188 9.14 13.98 -25.43
CA ALA A 188 9.93 14.95 -24.66
C ALA A 188 9.25 15.29 -23.32
N PHE A 189 7.92 15.45 -23.34
CA PHE A 189 7.14 15.65 -22.11
C PHE A 189 7.26 14.44 -21.17
N ILE A 190 7.12 13.22 -21.66
CA ILE A 190 7.26 12.01 -20.86
C ILE A 190 8.65 11.94 -20.25
N LEU A 191 9.72 12.07 -21.04
CA LEU A 191 11.10 11.97 -20.56
C LEU A 191 11.40 13.00 -19.48
N ARG A 192 11.04 14.26 -19.70
CA ARG A 192 11.24 15.34 -18.72
C ARG A 192 10.54 15.07 -17.40
N ASN A 193 9.35 14.48 -17.41
CA ASN A 193 8.60 14.20 -16.18
C ASN A 193 9.05 12.88 -15.50
N THR A 194 9.26 11.82 -16.28
CA THR A 194 9.63 10.48 -15.80
C THR A 194 10.92 10.50 -14.98
N TYR A 195 11.94 11.20 -15.45
CA TYR A 195 13.27 11.18 -14.82
C TYR A 195 13.44 12.25 -13.74
N ARG A 196 12.45 13.13 -13.53
CA ARG A 196 12.53 14.19 -12.52
C ARG A 196 12.80 13.70 -11.10
N PRO A 197 12.19 12.62 -10.60
CA PRO A 197 12.52 12.10 -9.28
C PRO A 197 14.02 11.76 -9.16
N GLY A 198 14.62 11.18 -10.19
CA GLY A 198 16.05 10.89 -10.22
C GLY A 198 16.91 12.15 -10.17
N LEU A 199 16.56 13.17 -10.96
CA LEU A 199 17.23 14.47 -11.00
C LEU A 199 17.07 15.32 -9.73
N LEU A 200 16.19 14.93 -8.80
CA LEU A 200 15.91 15.67 -7.57
C LEU A 200 16.30 14.87 -6.32
N ALA A 201 17.06 13.79 -6.53
CA ALA A 201 17.72 12.99 -5.51
C ALA A 201 18.45 13.80 -4.45
N GLY A 202 18.22 13.52 -3.17
CA GLY A 202 19.00 14.12 -2.07
C GLY A 202 19.00 15.65 -2.00
N GLN A 203 18.11 16.35 -2.71
CA GLN A 203 18.10 17.82 -2.77
C GLN A 203 17.16 18.46 -1.74
N PHE A 204 16.16 17.71 -1.25
CA PHE A 204 15.08 18.31 -0.47
C PHE A 204 15.45 18.48 1.00
N ASN A 205 15.17 19.66 1.55
CA ASN A 205 15.32 19.99 2.97
C ASN A 205 14.10 19.58 3.82
N GLY A 206 13.05 19.05 3.20
CA GLY A 206 11.93 18.48 3.91
C GLY A 206 10.96 17.71 3.04
N LEU A 207 10.07 16.96 3.69
CA LEU A 207 9.02 16.16 3.08
C LEU A 207 7.69 16.46 3.76
N ILE A 208 6.69 16.86 2.97
CA ILE A 208 5.28 16.85 3.35
C ILE A 208 4.55 15.96 2.35
N SER A 209 3.86 14.92 2.83
CA SER A 209 3.28 13.90 1.93
C SER A 209 2.06 13.21 2.52
N ASN A 210 1.16 12.76 1.65
CA ASN A 210 0.06 11.84 1.96
C ASN A 210 0.09 10.64 1.00
N PRO A 211 0.97 9.64 1.24
CA PRO A 211 1.04 8.44 0.41
C PRO A 211 -0.26 7.62 0.43
N PRO A 212 -0.46 6.73 -0.56
CA PRO A 212 -1.68 5.93 -0.68
C PRO A 212 -1.85 4.94 0.50
N TRP A 213 -3.05 4.90 1.07
CA TRP A 213 -3.41 4.03 2.21
C TRP A 213 -4.03 2.71 1.72
N LEU A 214 -3.21 1.89 1.08
CA LEU A 214 -3.65 0.64 0.45
C LEU A 214 -2.93 -0.55 1.07
N ALA A 215 -3.69 -1.60 1.38
CA ALA A 215 -3.12 -2.89 1.78
C ALA A 215 -2.84 -3.74 0.53
N MET A 216 -1.79 -4.56 0.56
CA MET A 216 -1.39 -5.42 -0.55
C MET A 216 -2.51 -6.33 -1.06
N SER A 217 -3.39 -6.80 -0.16
CA SER A 217 -4.58 -7.59 -0.52
C SER A 217 -5.55 -6.90 -1.48
N ALA A 218 -5.53 -5.57 -1.58
CA ALA A 218 -6.36 -4.79 -2.50
C ALA A 218 -5.74 -4.66 -3.91
N LEU A 219 -4.46 -5.01 -4.09
CA LEU A 219 -3.70 -4.93 -5.35
C LEU A 219 -3.64 -6.29 -6.08
N ALA A 220 -4.71 -7.09 -6.04
CA ALA A 220 -4.74 -8.37 -6.77
C ALA A 220 -4.39 -8.15 -8.26
N ASP A 221 -3.49 -8.99 -8.79
CA ASP A 221 -3.01 -8.98 -10.19
C ASP A 221 -2.21 -7.75 -10.64
N ASN A 222 -1.65 -6.96 -9.71
CA ASN A 222 -0.85 -5.78 -10.04
C ASN A 222 0.68 -6.06 -10.07
N PRO A 223 1.41 -5.70 -11.14
CA PRO A 223 2.88 -5.87 -11.25
C PRO A 223 3.68 -5.16 -10.13
N TYR A 224 3.13 -4.12 -9.50
CA TYR A 224 3.78 -3.39 -8.41
C TYR A 224 3.91 -4.20 -7.12
N ARG A 225 3.15 -5.30 -6.95
CA ARG A 225 3.09 -6.09 -5.71
C ARG A 225 4.43 -6.68 -5.31
N GLU A 226 5.11 -7.37 -6.22
CA GLU A 226 6.39 -8.01 -5.94
C GLU A 226 7.47 -6.98 -5.60
N MET A 227 7.46 -5.86 -6.31
CA MET A 227 8.43 -4.79 -6.11
C MET A 227 8.21 -4.05 -4.78
N LEU A 228 6.94 -3.83 -4.40
CA LEU A 228 6.57 -3.29 -3.08
C LEU A 228 7.02 -4.22 -1.95
N SER A 229 6.80 -5.52 -2.09
CA SER A 229 7.29 -6.50 -1.13
C SER A 229 8.80 -6.49 -1.04
N ARG A 230 9.51 -6.42 -2.20
CA ARG A 230 10.97 -6.30 -2.24
C ARG A 230 11.45 -5.02 -1.55
N ARG A 231 10.82 -3.87 -1.79
CA ARG A 231 11.14 -2.59 -1.13
C ARG A 231 10.93 -2.66 0.38
N ALA A 232 9.80 -3.19 0.82
CA ALA A 232 9.52 -3.35 2.24
C ALA A 232 10.52 -4.29 2.93
N ALA A 233 10.99 -5.33 2.22
CA ALA A 233 12.05 -6.22 2.67
C ALA A 233 13.39 -5.49 2.80
N LEU A 234 13.80 -4.73 1.77
CA LEU A 234 15.05 -3.96 1.75
C LEU A 234 15.12 -2.96 2.91
N TYR A 235 14.01 -2.31 3.24
CA TYR A 235 13.90 -1.39 4.37
C TYR A 235 13.57 -2.10 5.70
N GLY A 236 13.63 -3.43 5.79
CA GLY A 236 13.41 -4.15 7.04
C GLY A 236 12.02 -3.98 7.67
N ILE A 237 11.01 -3.54 6.93
CA ILE A 237 9.64 -3.29 7.45
C ILE A 237 8.60 -4.28 6.94
N GLN A 238 9.03 -5.37 6.29
CA GLN A 238 8.12 -6.40 5.81
C GLN A 238 7.38 -7.09 6.99
N PRO A 239 6.03 -7.15 6.98
CA PRO A 239 5.28 -7.81 8.02
C PRO A 239 5.55 -9.32 8.08
N SER A 240 5.69 -9.86 9.29
CA SER A 240 5.84 -11.30 9.53
C SER A 240 4.50 -12.02 9.71
N GLY A 241 4.53 -13.35 9.55
CA GLY A 241 3.42 -14.25 9.87
C GLY A 241 2.14 -13.98 9.08
N GLN A 242 0.98 -13.99 9.77
CA GLN A 242 -0.33 -13.82 9.14
C GLN A 242 -0.57 -12.40 8.60
N SER A 243 0.24 -11.42 9.01
CA SER A 243 0.11 -10.01 8.63
C SER A 243 0.70 -9.67 7.26
N PHE A 244 1.43 -10.59 6.61
CA PHE A 244 2.08 -10.33 5.31
C PHE A 244 1.10 -9.86 4.22
N LEU A 245 -0.15 -10.35 4.23
CA LEU A 245 -1.20 -9.92 3.29
C LEU A 245 -1.67 -8.47 3.50
N HIS A 246 -1.31 -7.88 4.65
CA HIS A 246 -1.67 -6.54 5.07
C HIS A 246 -0.49 -5.56 5.01
N LEU A 247 0.58 -5.89 4.27
CA LEU A 247 1.63 -4.92 3.95
C LEU A 247 0.97 -3.66 3.38
N GLU A 248 1.31 -2.51 3.96
CA GLU A 248 0.70 -1.22 3.73
C GLU A 248 1.72 -0.29 3.06
N LEU A 249 1.28 0.47 2.05
CA LEU A 249 2.18 1.23 1.19
C LEU A 249 2.74 2.50 1.84
N GLY A 250 1.97 3.15 2.71
CA GLY A 250 2.30 4.44 3.33
C GLY A 250 3.65 4.46 4.03
N THR A 251 3.94 3.48 4.89
CA THR A 251 5.25 3.41 5.57
C THR A 251 6.41 3.09 4.63
N THR A 252 6.19 2.29 3.58
CA THR A 252 7.21 2.03 2.56
C THR A 252 7.50 3.26 1.71
N HIS A 253 6.47 4.03 1.35
CA HIS A 253 6.62 5.30 0.63
C HIS A 253 7.39 6.32 1.47
N LEU A 254 7.06 6.43 2.76
CA LEU A 254 7.76 7.31 3.69
C LEU A 254 9.26 7.01 3.73
N LEU A 255 9.65 5.75 4.00
CA LEU A 255 11.06 5.39 4.08
C LEU A 255 11.80 5.56 2.76
N HIS A 256 11.16 5.19 1.65
CA HIS A 256 11.73 5.43 0.33
C HIS A 256 12.00 6.91 0.08
N ALA A 257 11.07 7.78 0.49
CA ALA A 257 11.22 9.21 0.30
C ALA A 257 12.41 9.78 1.08
N VAL A 258 12.53 9.35 2.34
CA VAL A 258 13.59 9.81 3.25
C VAL A 258 14.95 9.35 2.74
N ASP A 259 15.06 8.09 2.32
CA ASP A 259 16.27 7.53 1.73
C ASP A 259 16.65 8.28 0.44
N ARG A 260 15.74 8.36 -0.53
CA ARG A 260 16.02 8.80 -1.91
C ARG A 260 16.14 10.31 -2.11
N TYR A 261 15.23 11.09 -1.52
CA TYR A 261 15.02 12.50 -1.92
C TYR A 261 15.56 13.51 -0.91
N LEU A 262 15.64 13.13 0.36
CA LEU A 262 15.97 14.07 1.41
C LEU A 262 17.48 14.20 1.63
N LYS A 263 17.93 15.43 1.86
CA LYS A 263 19.28 15.71 2.33
C LYS A 263 19.40 15.41 3.84
N PRO A 264 20.62 15.18 4.36
CA PRO A 264 20.85 15.10 5.79
C PRO A 264 20.33 16.35 6.51
N GLY A 265 19.67 16.16 7.65
CA GLY A 265 19.06 17.24 8.41
C GLY A 265 17.61 17.60 7.99
N ALA A 266 17.05 16.99 6.95
CA ALA A 266 15.73 17.34 6.43
C ALA A 266 14.57 16.96 7.36
N THR A 267 13.56 17.84 7.49
CA THR A 267 12.36 17.60 8.31
C THR A 267 11.27 16.86 7.55
N VAL A 268 10.57 15.95 8.21
CA VAL A 268 9.55 15.09 7.61
C VAL A 268 8.23 15.26 8.35
N ALA A 269 7.14 15.37 7.61
CA ALA A 269 5.77 15.25 8.09
C ALA A 269 4.96 14.44 7.07
N CYS A 270 4.58 13.21 7.41
CA CYS A 270 3.96 12.28 6.48
C CYS A 270 2.69 11.67 7.05
N LEU A 271 1.58 11.78 6.32
CA LEU A 271 0.33 11.12 6.68
C LEU A 271 0.38 9.62 6.35
N VAL A 272 -0.03 8.80 7.30
CA VAL A 272 -0.11 7.34 7.18
C VAL A 272 -1.42 6.84 7.79
N PRO A 273 -1.85 5.59 7.49
CA PRO A 273 -2.99 5.01 8.16
C PRO A 273 -2.79 4.96 9.69
N GLY A 274 -3.85 5.22 10.44
CA GLY A 274 -3.84 5.19 11.92
C GLY A 274 -3.51 3.80 12.49
N THR A 275 -3.53 2.75 11.66
CA THR A 275 -3.01 1.43 12.03
C THR A 275 -1.52 1.45 12.39
N ILE A 276 -0.76 2.49 12.04
CA ILE A 276 0.61 2.66 12.51
C ILE A 276 0.73 2.60 14.03
N LEU A 277 -0.32 3.05 14.75
CA LEU A 277 -0.32 3.13 16.21
C LEU A 277 -0.32 1.76 16.90
N ASN A 278 -0.96 0.74 16.33
CA ASN A 278 -1.12 -0.56 17.01
C ASN A 278 -1.22 -1.79 16.08
N GLY A 279 -1.25 -1.59 14.76
CA GLY A 279 -1.40 -2.64 13.78
C GLY A 279 -0.16 -3.53 13.72
N THR A 280 -0.36 -4.85 13.67
CA THR A 280 0.73 -5.83 13.63
C THR A 280 1.56 -5.73 12.35
N HIS A 281 0.96 -5.28 11.24
CA HIS A 281 1.66 -5.07 9.98
C HIS A 281 2.61 -3.86 9.98
N HIS A 282 2.55 -2.99 10.99
CA HIS A 282 3.52 -1.91 11.17
C HIS A 282 4.49 -2.15 12.34
N GLU A 283 4.51 -3.36 12.91
CA GLU A 283 5.37 -3.66 14.06
C GLU A 283 6.85 -3.40 13.76
N GLN A 284 7.33 -3.88 12.60
CA GLN A 284 8.72 -3.68 12.19
C GLN A 284 9.07 -2.19 12.00
N PHE A 285 8.13 -1.38 11.52
CA PHE A 285 8.34 0.07 11.46
C PHE A 285 8.43 0.68 12.86
N ARG A 286 7.53 0.32 13.78
CA ARG A 286 7.55 0.82 15.17
C ARG A 286 8.80 0.40 15.93
N GLN A 287 9.30 -0.80 15.67
CA GLN A 287 10.56 -1.33 16.21
C GLN A 287 11.80 -0.80 15.48
N ARG A 288 11.63 0.11 14.52
CA ARG A 288 12.73 0.72 13.74
C ARG A 288 13.57 -0.30 12.98
N GLY A 289 12.93 -1.36 12.44
CA GLY A 289 13.60 -2.37 11.60
C GLY A 289 14.33 -1.78 10.39
N TYR A 290 13.94 -0.58 9.97
CA TYR A 290 14.61 0.19 8.91
C TYR A 290 15.96 0.80 9.29
N VAL A 291 16.39 0.71 10.55
CA VAL A 291 17.72 1.17 11.00
C VAL A 291 18.77 0.07 10.82
N ASN A 292 18.41 -1.18 11.13
CA ASN A 292 19.32 -2.34 11.10
C ASN A 292 18.84 -3.35 10.05
N CYS A 293 18.95 -3.00 8.77
CA CYS A 293 18.53 -3.83 7.64
C CYS A 293 19.50 -3.71 6.45
N ASP A 294 19.21 -4.40 5.35
CA ASP A 294 20.04 -4.39 4.13
C ASP A 294 20.22 -2.97 3.55
N ARG A 295 19.21 -2.11 3.71
CA ARG A 295 19.28 -0.70 3.30
C ARG A 295 18.81 0.24 4.44
N PRO A 296 19.73 0.58 5.37
CA PRO A 296 19.42 1.44 6.50
C PRO A 296 18.90 2.82 6.08
N VAL A 297 17.89 3.32 6.80
CA VAL A 297 17.35 4.67 6.65
C VAL A 297 17.51 5.42 7.97
N SER A 298 18.31 6.49 7.97
CA SER A 298 18.53 7.36 9.15
C SER A 298 17.32 8.27 9.44
N PHE A 299 16.14 7.69 9.63
CA PHE A 299 14.91 8.41 9.93
C PHE A 299 14.56 8.38 11.42
N SER A 300 14.67 9.53 12.08
CA SER A 300 14.28 9.73 13.47
C SER A 300 12.84 10.23 13.54
N VAL A 301 11.94 9.46 14.16
CA VAL A 301 10.58 9.90 14.45
C VAL A 301 10.60 10.67 15.78
N THR A 302 10.19 11.94 15.75
CA THR A 302 10.16 12.81 16.93
C THR A 302 8.75 12.94 17.49
N ASP A 303 7.75 12.99 16.60
CA ASP A 303 6.36 13.21 17.00
C ASP A 303 5.41 12.33 16.20
N VAL A 304 4.33 11.91 16.86
CA VAL A 304 3.22 11.20 16.20
C VAL A 304 1.91 11.93 16.50
N TRP A 305 1.25 12.38 15.44
CA TRP A 305 -0.01 13.11 15.55
C TRP A 305 -1.16 12.24 15.09
N GLN A 306 -2.14 11.97 15.93
CA GLN A 306 -3.38 11.33 15.51
C GLN A 306 -4.27 12.36 14.81
N VAL A 307 -4.80 12.01 13.64
CA VAL A 307 -5.73 12.87 12.91
C VAL A 307 -7.15 12.66 13.45
N LYS A 308 -7.92 13.74 13.60
CA LYS A 308 -9.35 13.71 13.95
C LYS A 308 -10.09 12.65 13.14
N SER A 309 -10.91 11.86 13.83
CA SER A 309 -11.76 10.86 13.19
C SER A 309 -12.76 11.54 12.27
N GLY A 310 -12.96 10.98 11.07
CA GLY A 310 -13.84 11.54 10.04
C GLY A 310 -13.18 12.48 9.04
N THR A 311 -11.94 12.95 9.29
CA THR A 311 -11.17 13.72 8.29
C THR A 311 -10.88 12.89 7.04
N PHE A 312 -10.61 11.59 7.23
CA PHE A 312 -10.44 10.62 6.17
C PHE A 312 -11.43 9.46 6.35
N LYS A 313 -11.67 8.69 5.28
CA LYS A 313 -12.52 7.49 5.32
C LYS A 313 -12.07 6.48 6.38
N TYR A 314 -10.77 6.39 6.61
CA TYR A 314 -10.16 5.55 7.64
C TYR A 314 -9.41 6.43 8.66
N PRO A 315 -9.20 5.98 9.91
CA PRO A 315 -8.36 6.71 10.86
C PRO A 315 -6.96 6.95 10.28
N GLY A 316 -6.42 8.14 10.49
CA GLY A 316 -5.09 8.56 10.01
C GLY A 316 -4.19 9.03 11.15
N ALA A 317 -2.89 9.03 10.90
CA ALA A 317 -1.87 9.63 11.75
C ALA A 317 -0.83 10.36 10.90
N ALA A 318 -0.16 11.37 11.45
CA ALA A 318 1.02 11.97 10.86
C ALA A 318 2.26 11.51 11.62
N ILE A 319 3.27 11.03 10.89
CA ILE A 319 4.61 10.74 11.40
C ILE A 319 5.47 11.96 11.11
N ILE A 320 6.01 12.55 12.18
CA ILE A 320 6.86 13.73 12.12
C ILE A 320 8.24 13.36 12.63
N GLY A 321 9.26 13.86 11.96
CA GLY A 321 10.62 13.48 12.26
C GLY A 321 11.65 14.18 11.40
N LYS A 322 12.85 13.59 11.36
CA LYS A 322 14.00 14.17 10.66
C LYS A 322 14.89 13.08 10.07
N LYS A 323 15.51 13.36 8.93
CA LYS A 323 16.64 12.58 8.42
C LYS A 323 17.90 13.00 9.16
N GLU A 324 18.54 12.09 9.87
CA GLU A 324 19.79 12.37 10.59
C GLU A 324 21.02 12.24 9.70
N ASP A 325 22.09 12.94 10.09
CA ASP A 325 23.37 12.97 9.36
C ASP A 325 24.19 11.69 9.55
N LEU A 326 24.03 11.03 10.69
CA LEU A 326 24.72 9.78 11.02
C LEU A 326 23.73 8.60 11.05
N PRO A 327 24.21 7.37 10.83
CA PRO A 327 23.43 6.18 11.12
C PRO A 327 22.88 6.26 12.55
N LEU A 328 21.57 6.07 12.67
CA LEU A 328 20.91 6.19 13.96
C LEU A 328 21.40 5.13 14.94
N VAL A 329 21.79 5.56 16.14
CA VAL A 329 21.97 4.67 17.28
C VAL A 329 20.58 4.27 17.82
N GLU A 330 20.48 3.10 18.47
CA GLU A 330 19.22 2.45 18.85
C GLU A 330 18.31 3.29 19.76
N GLU A 331 18.83 4.30 20.46
CA GLU A 331 18.08 5.14 21.39
C GLU A 331 17.57 6.45 20.77
N ASN A 332 16.58 6.38 19.88
CA ASN A 332 15.69 7.53 19.62
C ASN A 332 14.30 7.17 20.15
N SER A 333 13.93 7.79 21.25
CA SER A 333 12.57 7.76 21.76
C SER A 333 11.74 8.84 21.05
N ILE A 334 10.51 8.49 20.67
CA ILE A 334 9.53 9.48 20.23
C ILE A 334 9.23 10.37 21.44
N ILE A 335 9.46 11.67 21.28
CA ILE A 335 9.48 12.63 22.38
C ILE A 335 8.13 13.28 22.64
N ALA A 336 7.21 13.23 21.66
CA ALA A 336 5.93 13.91 21.79
C ALA A 336 4.81 13.27 20.95
N GLY A 337 3.58 13.52 21.41
CA GLY A 337 2.36 13.09 20.78
C GLY A 337 1.38 14.26 20.63
N ALA A 338 0.49 14.19 19.65
CA ALA A 338 -0.59 15.17 19.53
C ALA A 338 -1.84 14.59 18.88
N VAL A 339 -2.97 15.29 19.03
CA VAL A 339 -4.18 15.05 18.23
C VAL A 339 -4.48 16.31 17.44
N ALA A 340 -4.46 16.19 16.11
CA ALA A 340 -4.85 17.25 15.19
C ALA A 340 -6.38 17.31 15.10
N ARG A 341 -6.96 18.43 15.54
CA ARG A 341 -8.37 18.77 15.43
C ARG A 341 -8.56 19.77 14.28
N GLU A 342 -9.79 20.28 14.15
CA GLU A 342 -10.18 21.14 13.02
C GLU A 342 -9.41 22.47 13.00
N ASP A 343 -9.26 23.11 14.17
CA ASP A 343 -8.64 24.42 14.29
C ASP A 343 -7.41 24.45 15.22
N GLU A 344 -7.07 23.31 15.82
CA GLU A 344 -5.98 23.22 16.81
C GLU A 344 -5.26 21.87 16.77
N VAL A 345 -4.00 21.87 17.21
CA VAL A 345 -3.24 20.67 17.51
C VAL A 345 -3.05 20.62 19.01
N GLN A 346 -3.64 19.62 19.67
CA GLN A 346 -3.53 19.45 21.11
C GLN A 346 -2.43 18.45 21.42
N SER A 347 -1.42 18.86 22.17
CA SER A 347 -0.32 18.00 22.61
C SER A 347 -0.77 17.00 23.68
N PHE A 348 -0.21 15.79 23.62
CA PHE A 348 -0.45 14.70 24.56
C PHE A 348 0.84 13.95 24.85
N ASP A 349 0.91 13.33 26.02
CA ASP A 349 2.02 12.45 26.35
C ASP A 349 1.98 11.20 25.46
N PHE A 350 3.16 10.83 24.96
CA PHE A 350 3.35 9.68 24.08
C PHE A 350 4.00 8.52 24.84
N TYR A 351 3.43 7.33 24.70
CA TYR A 351 3.96 6.12 25.33
C TYR A 351 4.05 4.96 24.35
N VAL A 352 5.15 4.21 24.43
CA VAL A 352 5.26 2.90 23.80
C VAL A 352 4.89 1.84 24.84
N ARG A 353 3.87 1.03 24.56
CA ARG A 353 3.49 -0.11 25.39
C ARG A 353 3.82 -1.42 24.69
N ASN A 354 4.54 -2.30 25.39
CA ASN A 354 4.77 -3.67 24.95
C ASN A 354 3.53 -4.53 25.22
N ILE A 355 3.12 -5.30 24.23
CA ILE A 355 1.99 -6.25 24.30
C ILE A 355 2.57 -7.65 24.12
N GLY A 356 2.86 -8.33 25.23
CA GLY A 356 3.65 -9.56 25.22
C GLY A 356 5.12 -9.27 24.90
N GLU A 357 5.84 -10.28 24.37
CA GLU A 357 7.28 -10.16 24.10
C GLU A 357 7.62 -9.47 22.77
N ALA A 358 6.74 -9.53 21.78
CA ALA A 358 7.10 -9.22 20.38
C ALA A 358 6.32 -8.05 19.75
N ARG A 359 5.39 -7.41 20.48
CA ARG A 359 4.53 -6.37 19.92
C ARG A 359 4.58 -5.07 20.69
N THR A 360 4.42 -3.97 19.97
CA THR A 360 4.37 -2.62 20.50
C THR A 360 3.08 -1.92 20.09
N ALA A 361 2.62 -0.98 20.93
CA ALA A 361 1.60 -0.01 20.58
C ALA A 361 2.05 1.38 21.01
N TRP A 362 1.81 2.36 20.13
CA TRP A 362 2.01 3.78 20.36
C TRP A 362 0.72 4.40 20.86
N ILE A 363 0.77 5.04 22.03
CA ILE A 363 -0.41 5.51 22.77
C ILE A 363 -0.27 7.01 23.07
N LEU A 364 -1.38 7.72 22.90
CA LEU A 364 -1.57 9.13 23.24
C LEU A 364 -2.57 9.21 24.40
N GLU A 365 -2.11 9.49 25.63
CA GLU A 365 -3.02 9.55 26.78
C GLU A 365 -3.91 10.80 26.70
N SER A 366 -5.23 10.60 26.77
CA SER A 366 -6.36 11.56 26.64
C SER A 366 -6.91 11.87 25.23
N GLY A 367 -6.46 11.14 24.20
CA GLY A 367 -7.09 11.06 22.87
C GLY A 367 -7.95 9.82 22.62
N GLY A 368 -8.78 9.40 23.59
CA GLY A 368 -9.90 8.45 23.38
C GLY A 368 -9.65 7.18 22.56
N MET A 369 -9.00 6.18 23.16
CA MET A 369 -9.39 4.75 23.14
C MET A 369 -8.69 4.07 24.33
N PRO A 370 -9.41 3.35 25.20
CA PRO A 370 -8.81 2.74 26.38
C PRO A 370 -7.82 1.66 25.99
N ALA A 371 -6.78 1.59 26.81
CA ALA A 371 -5.75 0.57 26.84
C ALA A 371 -6.32 -0.84 26.55
N SER A 372 -5.69 -1.56 25.63
CA SER A 372 -5.63 -3.02 25.77
C SER A 372 -5.00 -3.30 27.13
N ALA A 373 -5.81 -3.84 28.04
CA ALA A 373 -5.36 -4.30 29.33
C ALA A 373 -4.17 -5.25 29.14
N SER A 374 -3.15 -5.04 29.95
CA SER A 374 -2.10 -6.01 30.25
C SER A 374 -2.74 -7.37 30.56
N GLY A 375 -2.76 -8.28 29.59
CA GLY A 375 -3.42 -9.56 29.75
C GLY A 375 -3.06 -10.51 28.61
N GLY A 376 -2.04 -11.33 28.85
CA GLY A 376 -1.79 -12.61 28.16
C GLY A 376 -1.32 -12.54 26.71
N GLU A 377 -0.35 -13.37 26.37
CA GLU A 377 0.19 -13.62 25.02
C GLU A 377 -0.83 -14.16 23.99
N GLU A 378 -2.13 -14.20 24.31
CA GLU A 378 -3.13 -14.74 23.41
C GLU A 378 -3.48 -13.76 22.30
N VAL A 379 -2.68 -13.81 21.23
CA VAL A 379 -3.01 -13.28 19.92
C VAL A 379 -4.43 -13.73 19.57
N SER A 380 -5.34 -12.79 19.33
CA SER A 380 -6.68 -13.10 18.83
C SER A 380 -6.57 -13.92 17.54
N ARG A 381 -6.88 -15.21 17.63
CA ARG A 381 -6.77 -16.14 16.50
C ARG A 381 -7.94 -15.89 15.55
N GLN A 382 -7.66 -15.79 14.26
CA GLN A 382 -8.71 -15.81 13.25
C GLN A 382 -9.43 -17.17 13.33
N GLY A 383 -10.77 -17.16 13.37
CA GLY A 383 -11.58 -18.38 13.29
C GLY A 383 -11.43 -19.12 11.95
N ALA A 384 -12.05 -20.30 11.86
CA ALA A 384 -12.05 -21.17 10.68
C ALA A 384 -12.54 -20.45 9.41
N ASP A 385 -11.90 -20.76 8.29
CA ASP A 385 -12.28 -20.23 6.99
C ASP A 385 -13.51 -21.00 6.48
N ILE A 386 -14.71 -20.54 6.87
CA ILE A 386 -15.99 -21.13 6.44
C ILE A 386 -16.31 -20.71 4.99
N MET A 387 -15.60 -21.31 4.05
CA MET A 387 -15.62 -20.99 2.61
C MET A 387 -15.55 -22.25 1.73
N PRO A 388 -16.15 -22.24 0.52
CA PRO A 388 -16.99 -21.17 -0.02
C PRO A 388 -18.39 -21.19 0.61
N ARG A 389 -18.92 -20.01 0.98
CA ARG A 389 -20.19 -19.89 1.72
C ARG A 389 -21.38 -20.55 1.01
N SER A 390 -21.41 -20.55 -0.33
CA SER A 390 -22.46 -21.22 -1.11
C SER A 390 -22.53 -22.74 -0.91
N ALA A 391 -21.43 -23.38 -0.49
CA ALA A 391 -21.39 -24.82 -0.26
C ALA A 391 -21.65 -25.20 1.20
N VAL A 392 -21.13 -24.40 2.14
CA VAL A 392 -21.15 -24.70 3.57
C VAL A 392 -22.33 -24.11 4.31
N CYS A 393 -22.81 -22.91 3.94
CA CYS A 393 -24.00 -22.33 4.56
C CYS A 393 -25.23 -23.04 4.02
N ILE A 394 -26.12 -23.45 4.93
CA ILE A 394 -27.28 -24.26 4.59
C ILE A 394 -28.57 -23.62 5.08
N GLU A 395 -29.66 -24.03 4.46
CA GLU A 395 -31.02 -23.88 4.92
C GLU A 395 -31.59 -25.28 5.15
N ILE A 396 -32.13 -25.52 6.35
CA ILE A 396 -32.71 -26.81 6.70
C ILE A 396 -34.16 -26.82 6.19
N LEU A 397 -34.41 -27.61 5.16
CA LEU A 397 -35.71 -27.71 4.51
C LEU A 397 -36.62 -28.77 5.15
N ASN A 398 -36.02 -29.75 5.82
CA ASN A 398 -36.70 -30.81 6.58
C ASN A 398 -35.70 -31.46 7.55
N ASP A 399 -36.01 -31.47 8.84
CA ASP A 399 -35.19 -31.98 9.94
C ASP A 399 -35.68 -33.33 10.51
N ASN A 400 -36.46 -34.08 9.73
CA ASN A 400 -36.91 -35.41 10.13
C ASN A 400 -35.93 -36.52 9.71
N GLY A 401 -35.61 -37.41 10.65
CA GLY A 401 -34.81 -38.63 10.42
C GLY A 401 -33.32 -38.47 10.76
N GLN A 402 -32.50 -39.42 10.32
CA GLN A 402 -31.05 -39.45 10.64
C GLN A 402 -30.21 -38.51 9.77
N GLU A 403 -30.73 -38.07 8.61
CA GLU A 403 -30.08 -37.12 7.72
C GLU A 403 -31.09 -36.07 7.24
N TYR A 404 -30.84 -34.80 7.54
CA TYR A 404 -31.77 -33.69 7.28
C TYR A 404 -31.65 -33.22 5.84
N ARG A 405 -32.77 -32.85 5.21
CA ARG A 405 -32.77 -32.28 3.86
C ARG A 405 -32.35 -30.82 3.94
N VAL A 406 -31.31 -30.46 3.20
CA VAL A 406 -30.71 -29.12 3.21
C VAL A 406 -30.45 -28.59 1.81
N ASP A 407 -30.32 -27.27 1.71
CA ASP A 407 -29.90 -26.60 0.48
C ASP A 407 -29.10 -25.34 0.77
N THR A 408 -28.49 -24.75 -0.25
CA THR A 408 -27.88 -23.43 -0.18
C THR A 408 -28.97 -22.36 0.02
N PRO A 409 -28.82 -21.42 0.97
CA PRO A 409 -29.77 -20.34 1.20
C PRO A 409 -30.10 -19.55 -0.07
N GLN A 410 -31.38 -19.32 -0.31
CA GLN A 410 -31.89 -18.61 -1.50
C GLN A 410 -32.23 -17.16 -1.19
N PRO A 411 -32.29 -16.27 -2.20
CA PRO A 411 -32.85 -14.92 -2.02
C PRO A 411 -34.24 -14.99 -1.37
N GLY A 412 -34.43 -14.29 -0.27
CA GLY A 412 -35.69 -14.28 0.48
C GLY A 412 -35.74 -15.25 1.67
N SER A 413 -34.76 -16.16 1.83
CA SER A 413 -34.68 -16.97 3.05
C SER A 413 -33.95 -16.25 4.19
N ASP A 414 -34.19 -16.72 5.42
CA ASP A 414 -33.62 -16.18 6.65
C ASP A 414 -32.09 -16.11 6.61
N TRP A 415 -31.46 -17.03 5.88
CA TRP A 415 -29.99 -17.17 5.79
C TRP A 415 -29.40 -16.61 4.50
N SER A 416 -30.20 -15.95 3.65
CA SER A 416 -29.77 -15.39 2.36
C SER A 416 -28.57 -14.44 2.47
N PHE A 417 -28.43 -13.73 3.58
CA PHE A 417 -27.31 -12.81 3.84
C PHE A 417 -25.94 -13.50 3.85
N THR A 418 -25.89 -14.79 4.21
CA THR A 418 -24.63 -15.54 4.32
C THR A 418 -23.95 -15.74 2.97
N VAL A 419 -24.73 -15.80 1.88
CA VAL A 419 -24.23 -16.07 0.52
C VAL A 419 -24.15 -14.80 -0.37
N LYS A 420 -24.61 -13.63 0.09
CA LYS A 420 -24.64 -12.38 -0.69
C LYS A 420 -23.27 -11.97 -1.26
N GLN A 421 -22.19 -12.23 -0.52
CA GLN A 421 -20.82 -11.85 -0.88
C GLN A 421 -19.95 -13.06 -1.27
N ALA A 422 -20.55 -14.17 -1.71
CA ALA A 422 -19.80 -15.34 -2.15
C ALA A 422 -18.92 -15.00 -3.38
N LYS A 423 -17.60 -15.22 -3.24
CA LYS A 423 -16.62 -15.01 -4.32
C LYS A 423 -16.48 -16.25 -5.21
N GLU A 424 -16.51 -17.42 -4.61
CA GLU A 424 -16.41 -18.72 -5.28
C GLU A 424 -17.74 -19.47 -5.18
N LEU A 425 -18.07 -20.27 -6.21
CA LEU A 425 -19.37 -20.95 -6.35
C LEU A 425 -20.56 -19.96 -6.20
N LYS A 426 -20.42 -18.75 -6.74
CA LYS A 426 -21.46 -17.72 -6.68
C LYS A 426 -22.67 -18.15 -7.53
N GLY A 427 -23.85 -18.21 -6.93
CA GLY A 427 -25.08 -18.64 -7.60
C GLY A 427 -25.23 -20.16 -7.73
N GLU A 428 -24.20 -20.94 -7.39
CA GLU A 428 -24.27 -22.39 -7.33
C GLU A 428 -25.06 -22.86 -6.11
N ARG A 429 -25.82 -23.94 -6.28
CA ARG A 429 -26.56 -24.60 -5.19
C ARG A 429 -25.96 -25.95 -4.83
N CYS A 430 -26.01 -26.29 -3.55
CA CYS A 430 -25.52 -27.56 -3.02
C CYS A 430 -26.64 -28.26 -2.22
N PRO A 431 -27.75 -28.67 -2.88
CA PRO A 431 -28.83 -29.42 -2.25
C PRO A 431 -28.34 -30.81 -1.81
N GLY A 432 -29.03 -31.40 -0.83
CA GLY A 432 -28.80 -32.79 -0.46
C GLY A 432 -29.29 -33.09 0.94
N TYR A 433 -28.61 -34.02 1.60
CA TYR A 433 -28.89 -34.37 2.99
C TYR A 433 -27.61 -34.27 3.83
N VAL A 434 -27.76 -33.93 5.10
CA VAL A 434 -26.66 -33.85 6.07
C VAL A 434 -27.12 -34.41 7.41
N ALA A 435 -26.35 -35.33 7.99
CA ALA A 435 -26.60 -35.84 9.33
C ALA A 435 -26.40 -34.73 10.37
N PRO A 436 -27.22 -34.65 11.43
CA PRO A 436 -27.19 -33.55 12.40
C PRO A 436 -25.80 -33.30 13.02
N GLN A 437 -25.00 -34.35 13.22
CA GLN A 437 -23.64 -34.24 13.76
C GLN A 437 -22.67 -33.43 12.88
N PHE A 438 -22.96 -33.26 11.59
CA PHE A 438 -22.19 -32.45 10.66
C PHE A 438 -22.80 -31.05 10.44
N ILE A 439 -23.85 -30.71 11.17
CA ILE A 439 -24.51 -29.39 11.14
C ILE A 439 -24.09 -28.60 12.37
N HIS A 440 -23.52 -27.41 12.14
CA HIS A 440 -23.01 -26.52 13.17
C HIS A 440 -23.58 -25.12 13.00
N ARG A 441 -23.40 -24.25 14.00
CA ARG A 441 -23.79 -22.83 13.92
C ARG A 441 -22.56 -21.95 13.81
N ILE A 442 -22.55 -21.03 12.85
CA ILE A 442 -21.43 -20.09 12.71
C ILE A 442 -21.61 -18.85 13.56
N ALA A 443 -20.50 -18.42 14.15
CA ALA A 443 -20.36 -17.15 14.83
C ALA A 443 -19.70 -16.15 13.88
N GLN A 444 -20.42 -15.10 13.46
CA GLN A 444 -19.89 -14.06 12.57
C GLN A 444 -19.94 -12.68 13.23
N SER A 445 -19.17 -11.73 12.69
CA SER A 445 -19.16 -10.35 13.17
C SER A 445 -20.53 -9.69 13.07
N GLU A 446 -21.34 -10.05 12.07
CA GLU A 446 -22.71 -9.54 11.93
C GLU A 446 -23.63 -10.02 13.07
N ASN A 447 -23.28 -11.10 13.78
CA ASN A 447 -24.03 -11.58 14.95
C ASN A 447 -23.58 -10.93 16.27
N LEU A 448 -22.52 -10.12 16.25
CA LEU A 448 -21.94 -9.55 17.44
C LEU A 448 -22.46 -8.13 17.67
N LEU A 449 -23.40 -8.00 18.61
CA LEU A 449 -23.88 -6.72 19.11
C LEU A 449 -23.07 -6.29 20.34
N PRO A 450 -23.06 -5.00 20.73
CA PRO A 450 -22.44 -4.58 21.99
C PRO A 450 -22.94 -5.44 23.15
N PHE A 451 -22.03 -6.18 23.77
CA PHE A 451 -22.28 -7.02 24.95
C PHE A 451 -23.25 -8.20 24.76
N VAL A 452 -23.69 -8.49 23.53
CA VAL A 452 -24.63 -9.59 23.24
C VAL A 452 -24.22 -10.33 21.97
N PHE A 453 -24.23 -11.68 22.04
CA PHE A 453 -24.19 -12.51 20.83
C PHE A 453 -25.60 -12.78 20.37
N GLY A 454 -25.91 -12.37 19.15
CA GLY A 454 -27.22 -12.57 18.55
C GLY A 454 -27.57 -14.06 18.49
N PRO A 455 -28.81 -14.46 18.82
CA PRO A 455 -29.22 -15.86 18.79
C PRO A 455 -29.34 -16.42 17.38
N HIS A 456 -29.48 -15.56 16.36
CA HIS A 456 -29.67 -15.92 14.96
C HIS A 456 -28.35 -16.27 14.26
N ARG A 457 -27.78 -17.44 14.61
CA ARG A 457 -26.58 -18.00 14.00
C ARG A 457 -26.94 -18.89 12.82
N ALA A 458 -26.39 -18.60 11.64
CA ALA A 458 -26.67 -19.39 10.46
C ALA A 458 -26.16 -20.83 10.61
N PRO A 459 -26.93 -21.84 10.18
CA PRO A 459 -26.45 -23.21 10.16
C PRO A 459 -25.47 -23.43 9.01
N VAL A 460 -24.45 -24.22 9.27
CA VAL A 460 -23.46 -24.67 8.28
C VAL A 460 -23.31 -26.17 8.33
N SER A 461 -23.07 -26.77 7.18
CA SER A 461 -22.68 -28.17 7.07
C SER A 461 -21.21 -28.28 6.68
N ILE A 462 -20.42 -28.97 7.49
CA ILE A 462 -19.00 -29.24 7.21
C ILE A 462 -18.68 -30.71 7.47
N PRO A 463 -17.70 -31.32 6.76
CA PRO A 463 -17.27 -32.70 6.96
C PRO A 463 -16.42 -32.85 8.25
N ALA A 464 -16.89 -32.26 9.35
CA ALA A 464 -16.23 -32.30 10.64
C ALA A 464 -17.25 -32.28 11.77
N CYS A 465 -16.95 -32.98 12.86
CA CYS A 465 -17.71 -32.92 14.11
C CYS A 465 -16.77 -33.03 15.30
N ARG A 466 -17.24 -32.70 16.50
CA ARG A 466 -16.46 -32.87 17.73
C ARG A 466 -16.62 -34.30 18.25
N ASP A 467 -15.55 -34.88 18.76
CA ASP A 467 -15.59 -36.14 19.51
C ASP A 467 -16.06 -35.91 20.97
N ALA A 468 -16.02 -36.97 21.79
CA ALA A 468 -16.44 -36.95 23.18
C ALA A 468 -15.60 -35.99 24.05
N ASP A 469 -14.35 -35.72 23.65
CA ASP A 469 -13.44 -34.80 24.33
C ASP A 469 -13.54 -33.36 23.77
N GLY A 470 -14.50 -33.13 22.88
CA GLY A 470 -14.72 -31.82 22.26
C GLY A 470 -13.70 -31.47 21.17
N VAL A 471 -12.85 -32.41 20.74
CA VAL A 471 -11.83 -32.16 19.70
C VAL A 471 -12.45 -32.31 18.32
N TRP A 472 -12.11 -31.40 17.40
CA TRP A 472 -12.57 -31.47 16.02
C TRP A 472 -11.95 -32.65 15.28
N GLN A 473 -12.81 -33.50 14.72
CA GLN A 473 -12.45 -34.58 13.82
C GLN A 473 -12.96 -34.26 12.43
N ILE A 474 -12.09 -34.35 11.43
CA ILE A 474 -12.41 -34.11 10.01
C ILE A 474 -12.49 -35.46 9.32
N TYR A 475 -13.55 -35.66 8.53
CA TYR A 475 -13.85 -36.94 7.92
C TYR A 475 -13.89 -36.85 6.41
N GLU A 476 -13.26 -37.83 5.77
CA GLU A 476 -13.41 -38.04 4.34
C GLU A 476 -14.79 -38.65 4.04
N SER A 477 -15.29 -38.42 2.83
CA SER A 477 -16.62 -38.92 2.42
C SER A 477 -16.76 -40.44 2.58
N VAL A 478 -15.67 -41.20 2.45
CA VAL A 478 -15.66 -42.66 2.65
C VAL A 478 -15.93 -43.05 4.10
N ASP A 479 -15.41 -42.29 5.07
CA ASP A 479 -15.57 -42.58 6.49
C ASP A 479 -16.96 -42.17 6.97
N ILE A 480 -17.47 -41.04 6.48
CA ILE A 480 -18.87 -40.62 6.71
C ILE A 480 -19.84 -41.69 6.23
N ARG A 481 -19.56 -42.34 5.09
CA ARG A 481 -20.38 -43.45 4.59
C ARG A 481 -20.29 -44.67 5.50
N ARG A 482 -19.11 -45.01 6.02
CA ARG A 482 -18.90 -46.12 6.96
C ARG A 482 -19.64 -45.93 8.29
N MET A 483 -19.86 -44.68 8.69
CA MET A 483 -20.71 -44.33 9.84
C MET A 483 -22.21 -44.52 9.60
N GLY A 484 -22.63 -44.86 8.37
CA GLY A 484 -24.03 -45.03 7.99
C GLY A 484 -24.66 -43.81 7.31
N PHE A 485 -23.96 -42.68 7.22
CA PHE A 485 -24.49 -41.42 6.66
C PHE A 485 -24.23 -41.32 5.15
N THR A 486 -24.90 -42.21 4.40
CA THR A 486 -24.65 -42.36 2.95
C THR A 486 -25.02 -41.12 2.15
N ARG A 487 -26.10 -40.41 2.51
CA ARG A 487 -26.53 -39.22 1.76
C ARG A 487 -25.66 -38.01 2.08
N THR A 488 -25.18 -37.90 3.31
CA THR A 488 -24.21 -36.89 3.76
C THR A 488 -22.88 -37.05 3.03
N ALA A 489 -22.35 -38.28 2.97
CA ALA A 489 -21.15 -38.61 2.22
C ALA A 489 -21.30 -38.22 0.74
N ARG A 490 -22.45 -38.54 0.13
CA ARG A 490 -22.74 -38.17 -1.26
C ARG A 490 -22.72 -36.65 -1.45
N ARG A 491 -23.36 -35.89 -0.55
CA ARG A 491 -23.40 -34.43 -0.65
C ARG A 491 -22.00 -33.81 -0.58
N PHE A 492 -21.14 -34.25 0.36
CA PHE A 492 -19.78 -33.72 0.43
C PHE A 492 -18.93 -34.10 -0.79
N THR A 493 -19.09 -35.32 -1.32
CA THR A 493 -18.44 -35.72 -2.59
C THR A 493 -18.90 -34.82 -3.76
N GLU A 494 -20.19 -34.50 -3.85
CA GLU A 494 -20.71 -33.60 -4.89
C GLU A 494 -20.15 -32.17 -4.75
N ILE A 495 -19.97 -31.68 -3.51
CA ILE A 495 -19.31 -30.39 -3.26
C ILE A 495 -17.85 -30.44 -3.69
N ASP A 496 -17.10 -31.50 -3.33
CA ASP A 496 -15.70 -31.66 -3.74
C ASP A 496 -15.55 -31.72 -5.25
N ASN A 497 -16.47 -32.39 -5.96
CA ASN A 497 -16.50 -32.41 -7.42
C ASN A 497 -16.72 -31.01 -8.03
N LYS A 498 -17.53 -30.15 -7.38
CA LYS A 498 -17.67 -28.74 -7.80
C LYS A 498 -16.41 -27.94 -7.52
N LEU A 499 -15.80 -28.14 -6.36
CA LEU A 499 -14.55 -27.46 -5.97
C LEU A 499 -13.41 -27.83 -6.92
N ALA A 500 -13.29 -29.10 -7.32
CA ALA A 500 -12.29 -29.58 -8.26
C ALA A 500 -12.28 -28.82 -9.59
N LYS A 501 -13.44 -28.29 -10.04
CA LYS A 501 -13.55 -27.49 -11.27
C LYS A 501 -12.94 -26.10 -11.15
N ILE A 502 -12.77 -25.57 -9.94
CA ILE A 502 -12.25 -24.23 -9.66
C ILE A 502 -10.92 -24.27 -8.87
N GLY A 503 -10.42 -25.46 -8.54
CA GLY A 503 -9.11 -25.67 -7.91
C GLY A 503 -8.98 -27.04 -7.25
N ASN A 504 -7.76 -27.49 -7.00
CA ASN A 504 -7.47 -28.86 -6.53
C ASN A 504 -7.56 -29.04 -5.00
N ARG A 505 -8.47 -28.34 -4.32
CA ARG A 505 -8.59 -28.38 -2.85
C ARG A 505 -9.98 -28.83 -2.43
N THR A 506 -10.05 -29.90 -1.65
CA THR A 506 -11.29 -30.42 -1.06
C THR A 506 -11.89 -29.44 -0.06
N LEU A 507 -13.17 -29.64 0.28
CA LEU A 507 -13.85 -28.88 1.30
C LEU A 507 -13.16 -29.04 2.66
N ALA A 508 -12.78 -30.27 3.02
CA ALA A 508 -12.03 -30.58 4.24
C ALA A 508 -10.72 -29.76 4.36
N TYR A 509 -9.94 -29.67 3.28
CA TYR A 509 -8.73 -28.85 3.25
C TYR A 509 -9.03 -27.36 3.45
N ARG A 510 -10.09 -26.86 2.81
CA ARG A 510 -10.43 -25.42 2.84
C ARG A 510 -10.91 -24.97 4.22
N ILE A 511 -11.73 -25.77 4.89
CA ILE A 511 -12.26 -25.42 6.22
C ILE A 511 -11.21 -25.46 7.32
N ASP A 512 -10.21 -26.35 7.20
CA ASP A 512 -9.11 -26.48 8.17
C ASP A 512 -7.78 -25.94 7.63
N PHE A 513 -7.84 -24.98 6.72
CA PHE A 513 -6.65 -24.33 6.20
C PHE A 513 -5.85 -23.69 7.34
N ARG A 514 -4.56 -24.07 7.46
CA ARG A 514 -3.68 -23.69 8.58
C ARG A 514 -4.20 -24.10 9.96
N ARG A 515 -4.94 -25.21 10.04
CA ARG A 515 -5.51 -25.77 11.28
C ARG A 515 -6.52 -24.85 11.97
N LYS A 516 -7.08 -23.87 11.27
CA LYS A 516 -7.95 -22.85 11.89
C LYS A 516 -9.25 -23.42 12.45
N LEU A 517 -9.69 -24.59 12.01
CA LEU A 517 -10.82 -25.30 12.62
C LEU A 517 -10.32 -26.18 13.76
N SER A 518 -9.32 -27.01 13.52
CA SER A 518 -8.82 -28.00 14.48
C SER A 518 -8.22 -27.39 15.75
N ILE A 519 -7.68 -26.16 15.70
CA ILE A 519 -7.20 -25.44 16.90
C ILE A 519 -8.30 -24.80 17.75
N GLN A 520 -9.57 -24.83 17.32
CA GLN A 520 -10.70 -24.26 18.07
C GLN A 520 -11.21 -25.23 19.15
N ASN A 521 -10.32 -25.56 20.09
CA ASN A 521 -10.66 -26.24 21.34
C ASN A 521 -10.70 -25.20 22.46
N PHE A 522 -11.89 -24.93 23.00
CA PHE A 522 -12.11 -23.84 23.94
C PHE A 522 -12.19 -24.27 25.41
N GLY A 523 -12.05 -25.56 25.71
CA GLY A 523 -12.13 -26.10 27.08
C GLY A 523 -13.46 -25.83 27.80
N ASP A 524 -13.59 -26.35 29.02
CA ASP A 524 -14.78 -26.14 29.87
C ASP A 524 -14.63 -24.97 30.84
N GLU A 525 -13.42 -24.43 30.97
CA GLU A 525 -13.06 -23.37 31.92
C GLU A 525 -12.68 -22.09 31.16
N GLY A 526 -13.07 -20.93 31.69
CA GLY A 526 -12.66 -19.62 31.16
C GLY A 526 -13.68 -18.89 30.29
N PHE A 527 -13.18 -17.87 29.57
CA PHE A 527 -13.98 -16.97 28.75
C PHE A 527 -13.44 -16.85 27.33
N ILE A 528 -14.32 -16.92 26.34
CA ILE A 528 -14.02 -16.64 24.94
C ILE A 528 -14.33 -15.17 24.67
N VAL A 529 -13.34 -14.41 24.21
CA VAL A 529 -13.52 -13.02 23.80
C VAL A 529 -13.71 -12.96 22.28
N LEU A 530 -14.92 -12.66 21.84
CA LEU A 530 -15.23 -12.41 20.42
C LEU A 530 -15.08 -10.92 20.13
N SER A 531 -14.46 -10.58 19.00
CA SER A 531 -14.32 -9.20 18.52
C SER A 531 -14.75 -9.09 17.06
N GLY A 532 -15.51 -8.02 16.76
CA GLY A 532 -15.93 -7.71 15.40
C GLY A 532 -14.76 -7.20 14.54
N ARG A 533 -14.89 -7.33 13.21
CA ARG A 533 -13.89 -6.83 12.26
C ARG A 533 -14.08 -5.32 12.07
N GLY A 534 -13.42 -4.49 12.89
CA GLY A 534 -13.51 -3.03 12.77
C GLY A 534 -12.76 -2.25 13.85
N ALA A 535 -12.03 -1.20 13.42
CA ALA A 535 -11.15 -0.39 14.26
C ALA A 535 -11.86 0.75 15.03
N SER A 536 -13.13 1.04 14.74
CA SER A 536 -13.82 2.21 15.31
C SER A 536 -14.74 1.88 16.48
N ILE A 537 -15.41 0.72 16.50
CA ILE A 537 -16.21 0.24 17.63
C ILE A 537 -16.14 -1.29 17.62
N SER A 538 -15.16 -1.86 18.32
CA SER A 538 -15.13 -3.31 18.52
C SER A 538 -16.21 -3.67 19.54
N ALA A 539 -17.38 -4.15 19.10
CA ALA A 539 -18.22 -4.93 20.00
C ALA A 539 -17.34 -6.10 20.48
N ARG A 540 -17.05 -6.13 21.78
CA ARG A 540 -16.36 -7.23 22.44
C ARG A 540 -17.36 -7.94 23.32
N LEU A 541 -17.40 -9.26 23.19
CA LEU A 541 -18.21 -10.09 24.05
C LEU A 541 -17.34 -11.12 24.73
N VAL A 542 -17.42 -11.12 26.05
CA VAL A 542 -16.81 -12.13 26.92
C VAL A 542 -17.88 -13.18 27.19
N CYS A 543 -17.77 -14.37 26.58
CA CYS A 543 -18.67 -15.49 26.82
C CYS A 543 -18.00 -16.53 27.71
N ARG A 544 -18.70 -17.01 28.74
CA ARG A 544 -18.26 -18.21 29.48
C ARG A 544 -18.31 -19.41 28.51
N SER A 545 -17.23 -20.19 28.45
CA SER A 545 -17.02 -21.30 27.49
C SER A 545 -18.23 -22.23 27.32
N GLN A 546 -18.96 -22.54 28.40
CA GLN A 546 -20.01 -23.55 28.42
C GLN A 546 -21.40 -23.21 27.87
N ARG A 547 -21.80 -21.94 27.68
CA ARG A 547 -23.27 -21.63 27.57
C ARG A 547 -23.78 -20.94 26.30
N ARG A 548 -22.94 -20.48 25.37
CA ARG A 548 -23.45 -19.69 24.21
C ARG A 548 -22.92 -20.09 22.83
N LEU A 549 -21.85 -20.89 22.76
CA LEU A 549 -21.19 -21.21 21.49
C LEU A 549 -21.36 -22.66 21.03
N SER A 550 -21.81 -23.56 21.91
CA SER A 550 -22.34 -24.86 21.52
C SER A 550 -23.59 -24.76 20.64
#